data_AF-A0A959GSC3-F1
#
_entry.id   AF-A0A959GSC3-F1
#
_cell.length_a   1.000
_cell.length_b   1.000
_cell.length_c   1.000
_cell.angle_alpha   90.00
_cell.angle_beta   90.00
_cell.angle_gamma   90.00
#
_symmetry.space_group_name_H-M   'P 1'
#
loop_
_entity.id
_entity.type
_entity.pdbx_description
1 polymer ?
#
loop_
_entity_poly.entity_id
_entity_poly.type
_entity_poly.pdbx_seq_one_letter_code
_entity_poly.pdbx_strand_id
1 'polypeptide(L)'
;MTKYQLLAFFLLPFCMIHAQEQLGIRLSNYGGINSTLLNPAYHTTTPFRWDINLLEGAWHLTNDYTYLRNTRLSDLLKNPESLAFEFGPGLPPGSQEKQGSIVVDFFKGRNRRQVLGLSSVLGPSFYLQLGDNHRIGLLTRGRAMISGRGIVDPFNYYDYDSRPFYDSFAVDPFRGAVAGWTEVGINYAYQAEVAEGTIAVGVTLKALQAYEGSYLRNASIFQLQKVPNDSVGGSPFDFSFAYTTSNLQGGDYQLERNGGGIAADLGFVYTTYSQNNGPYDWKFGISLIDIGRLNFRRNAVEHVVRTNEPL
;
A
#
# COMPACT_ATOMS: atom_id res chain seq x y z
N MET A 1 -54.13 -12.08 -6.10
CA MET A 1 -53.23 -12.18 -7.29
C MET A 1 -52.92 -10.74 -7.73
N THR A 2 -51.71 -10.20 -7.80
CA THR A 2 -50.37 -10.70 -7.45
C THR A 2 -49.43 -9.48 -7.42
N LYS A 3 -48.82 -9.24 -6.24
CA LYS A 3 -47.45 -8.76 -5.98
C LYS A 3 -46.76 -7.82 -7.00
N TYR A 4 -46.65 -6.54 -6.64
CA TYR A 4 -45.44 -5.73 -6.87
C TYR A 4 -45.17 -4.82 -5.66
N GLN A 5 -45.00 -5.44 -4.49
CA GLN A 5 -44.14 -4.90 -3.45
C GLN A 5 -42.81 -5.63 -3.60
N LEU A 6 -41.94 -5.13 -4.48
CA LEU A 6 -40.57 -5.58 -4.59
C LEU A 6 -39.66 -4.44 -4.17
N LEU A 7 -39.44 -4.42 -2.85
CA LEU A 7 -38.10 -4.39 -2.29
C LEU A 7 -37.16 -3.31 -2.87
N ALA A 8 -37.42 -2.04 -2.53
CA ALA A 8 -36.35 -1.04 -2.43
C ALA A 8 -35.49 -1.35 -1.19
N PHE A 9 -34.84 -2.52 -1.20
CA PHE A 9 -33.65 -2.77 -0.38
C PHE A 9 -32.52 -2.04 -1.10
N PHE A 10 -32.52 -0.72 -1.01
CA PHE A 10 -31.27 0.01 -1.21
C PHE A 10 -30.41 -0.38 -0.01
N LEU A 11 -29.64 -1.45 -0.20
CA LEU A 11 -28.35 -1.63 0.45
C LEU A 11 -27.59 -0.33 0.22
N LEU A 12 -27.78 0.62 1.12
CA LEU A 12 -26.70 1.49 1.57
C LEU A 12 -25.84 0.55 2.42
N PRO A 13 -24.77 -0.08 1.89
CA PRO A 13 -23.70 -0.40 2.78
C PRO A 13 -23.31 0.95 3.40
N PHE A 14 -23.38 1.03 4.72
CA PHE A 14 -22.57 1.97 5.47
C PHE A 14 -21.12 1.73 5.02
N CYS A 15 -20.69 2.43 3.96
CA CYS A 15 -19.28 2.51 3.62
C CYS A 15 -18.65 3.28 4.77
N MET A 16 -18.14 2.52 5.74
CA MET A 16 -17.01 2.95 6.54
C MET A 16 -16.00 3.52 5.53
N ILE A 17 -15.79 4.83 5.59
CA ILE A 17 -14.87 5.54 4.69
C ILE A 17 -13.47 5.04 5.09
N HIS A 18 -13.07 3.92 4.51
CA HIS A 18 -11.69 3.48 4.55
C HIS A 18 -10.89 4.44 3.66
N ALA A 19 -9.74 4.89 4.16
CA ALA A 19 -8.88 5.88 3.50
C ALA A 19 -8.82 5.64 1.98
N GLN A 20 -9.13 6.67 1.20
CA GLN A 20 -9.13 6.58 -0.26
C GLN A 20 -7.73 6.17 -0.73
N GLU A 21 -7.67 5.08 -1.50
CA GLU A 21 -6.53 4.80 -2.37
C GLU A 21 -6.35 5.97 -3.35
N GLN A 22 -5.14 6.13 -3.90
CA GLN A 22 -4.72 7.26 -4.73
C GLN A 22 -5.47 7.32 -6.08
N LEU A 23 -6.78 7.59 -6.04
CA LEU A 23 -7.69 7.52 -7.18
C LEU A 23 -7.67 8.81 -8.00
N GLY A 24 -7.57 9.97 -7.34
CA GLY A 24 -7.26 11.29 -7.91
C GLY A 24 -7.71 11.52 -9.37
N ILE A 25 -6.79 12.01 -10.20
CA ILE A 25 -7.02 12.25 -11.63
C ILE A 25 -7.16 10.97 -12.45
N ARG A 26 -6.77 9.81 -11.89
CA ARG A 26 -6.71 8.54 -12.61
C ARG A 26 -8.11 8.04 -12.99
N LEU A 27 -9.15 8.46 -12.26
CA LEU A 27 -10.55 8.20 -12.60
C LEU A 27 -11.15 9.19 -13.61
N SER A 28 -10.46 10.29 -13.92
CA SER A 28 -10.94 11.30 -14.87
C SER A 28 -10.93 10.76 -16.31
N ASN A 29 -11.87 11.24 -17.13
CA ASN A 29 -11.83 11.04 -18.58
C ASN A 29 -10.64 11.74 -19.26
N TYR A 30 -10.02 12.67 -18.54
CA TYR A 30 -8.83 13.40 -18.94
C TYR A 30 -7.58 12.93 -18.19
N GLY A 31 -7.64 11.78 -17.50
CA GLY A 31 -6.52 11.25 -16.71
C GLY A 31 -5.37 10.69 -17.54
N GLY A 32 -5.58 10.48 -18.84
CA GLY A 32 -4.53 10.14 -19.82
C GLY A 32 -3.62 8.99 -19.38
N ILE A 33 -2.29 9.18 -19.40
CA ILE A 33 -1.32 8.15 -19.03
C ILE A 33 -1.47 7.72 -17.56
N ASN A 34 -1.92 8.61 -16.68
CA ASN A 34 -2.06 8.32 -15.25
C ASN A 34 -3.19 7.32 -14.97
N SER A 35 -4.23 7.28 -15.82
CA SER A 35 -5.30 6.29 -15.72
C SER A 35 -4.84 4.86 -16.00
N THR A 36 -3.75 4.69 -16.76
CA THR A 36 -3.13 3.39 -17.05
C THR A 36 -2.66 2.67 -15.79
N LEU A 37 -2.32 3.41 -14.72
CA LEU A 37 -1.93 2.87 -13.42
C LEU A 37 -3.07 2.16 -12.69
N LEU A 38 -4.33 2.54 -12.95
CA LEU A 38 -5.50 1.86 -12.42
C LEU A 38 -5.96 0.75 -13.34
N ASN A 39 -5.94 0.99 -14.65
CA ASN A 39 -6.35 0.01 -15.64
C ASN A 39 -5.58 0.28 -16.95
N PRO A 40 -4.79 -0.70 -17.45
CA PRO A 40 -4.00 -0.56 -18.67
C PRO A 40 -4.75 -0.11 -19.93
N ALA A 41 -6.08 -0.28 -19.97
CA ALA A 41 -6.93 0.12 -21.08
C ALA A 41 -7.67 1.46 -20.85
N TYR A 42 -7.53 2.13 -19.70
CA TYR A 42 -8.34 3.33 -19.43
C TYR A 42 -8.01 4.54 -20.30
N HIS A 43 -6.77 4.70 -20.74
CA HIS A 43 -6.37 5.85 -21.55
C HIS A 43 -7.00 5.81 -22.97
N THR A 44 -7.31 4.63 -23.52
CA THR A 44 -8.69 4.26 -23.87
C THR A 44 -9.72 5.34 -24.20
N THR A 45 -10.26 5.89 -23.12
CA THR A 45 -11.50 6.67 -23.13
C THR A 45 -11.23 8.16 -23.18
N THR A 46 -9.97 8.58 -23.30
CA THR A 46 -9.60 9.98 -23.34
C THR A 46 -9.79 10.56 -24.75
N PRO A 47 -10.20 11.83 -24.89
CA PRO A 47 -10.33 12.47 -26.20
C PRO A 47 -8.98 12.87 -26.80
N PHE A 48 -7.90 12.83 -26.03
CA PHE A 48 -6.58 13.23 -26.50
C PHE A 48 -5.87 12.10 -27.24
N ARG A 49 -5.04 12.46 -28.23
CA ARG A 49 -4.21 11.50 -28.99
C ARG A 49 -2.85 11.24 -28.34
N TRP A 50 -2.46 12.09 -27.40
CA TRP A 50 -1.22 11.97 -26.65
C TRP A 50 -1.41 12.63 -25.30
N ASP A 51 -0.59 12.21 -24.34
CA ASP A 51 -0.52 12.81 -23.01
C ASP A 51 0.87 12.60 -22.43
N ILE A 52 1.32 13.54 -21.61
CA ILE A 52 2.60 13.49 -20.93
C ILE A 52 2.38 13.83 -19.46
N ASN A 53 2.78 12.91 -18.59
CA ASN A 53 3.00 13.19 -17.19
C ASN A 53 4.49 13.51 -16.97
N LEU A 54 4.78 14.62 -16.31
CA LEU A 54 6.17 14.97 -15.94
C LEU A 54 6.54 14.43 -14.56
N LEU A 55 5.66 14.64 -13.59
CA LEU A 55 5.90 14.26 -12.20
C LEU A 55 4.56 14.17 -11.44
N GLU A 56 4.34 13.06 -10.75
CA GLU A 56 3.26 12.90 -9.76
C GLU A 56 3.85 12.27 -8.49
N GLY A 57 3.57 12.87 -7.33
CA GLY A 57 3.94 12.32 -6.03
C GLY A 57 2.69 11.85 -5.29
N ALA A 58 2.76 10.68 -4.67
CA ALA A 58 1.63 10.14 -3.93
C ALA A 58 2.09 9.33 -2.71
N TRP A 59 1.43 9.54 -1.59
CA TRP A 59 1.71 8.87 -0.32
C TRP A 59 0.41 8.34 0.28
N HIS A 60 0.46 7.13 0.80
CA HIS A 60 -0.63 6.47 1.50
C HIS A 60 -0.04 5.75 2.72
N LEU A 61 -0.67 5.91 3.87
CA LEU A 61 -0.35 5.16 5.07
C LEU A 61 -1.65 4.81 5.75
N THR A 62 -1.88 3.51 5.94
CA THR A 62 -2.96 2.98 6.74
C THR A 62 -2.39 2.02 7.77
N ASN A 63 -2.89 2.13 8.98
CA ASN A 63 -2.59 1.20 10.04
C ASN A 63 -3.76 1.20 11.03
N ASP A 64 -3.98 0.09 11.70
CA ASP A 64 -5.01 -0.06 12.73
C ASP A 64 -4.40 -0.28 14.12
N TYR A 65 -3.11 0.03 14.30
CA TYR A 65 -2.37 -0.15 15.55
C TYR A 65 -2.25 1.16 16.34
N THR A 66 -1.78 2.23 15.70
CA THR A 66 -1.56 3.55 16.26
C THR A 66 -2.32 4.64 15.51
N TYR A 67 -2.62 5.72 16.23
CA TYR A 67 -3.18 6.94 15.66
C TYR A 67 -2.58 8.18 16.33
N LEU A 68 -2.72 9.31 15.64
CA LEU A 68 -2.33 10.62 16.17
C LEU A 68 -3.56 11.30 16.76
N ARG A 69 -3.52 11.68 18.04
CA ARG A 69 -4.62 12.42 18.68
C ARG A 69 -4.65 13.85 18.16
N ASN A 70 -5.85 14.35 17.84
CA ASN A 70 -6.14 15.76 17.51
C ASN A 70 -5.18 16.45 16.52
N THR A 71 -4.47 15.68 15.68
CA THR A 71 -3.40 16.19 14.83
C THR A 71 -3.92 16.50 13.43
N ARG A 72 -3.60 17.67 12.90
CA ARG A 72 -3.90 18.03 11.50
C ARG A 72 -2.67 17.82 10.62
N LEU A 73 -2.90 17.59 9.33
CA LEU A 73 -1.80 17.45 8.36
C LEU A 73 -0.89 18.71 8.33
N SER A 74 -1.46 19.90 8.51
CA SER A 74 -0.69 21.14 8.59
C SER A 74 0.30 21.17 9.76
N ASP A 75 0.00 20.45 10.84
CA ASP A 75 0.83 20.45 12.04
C ASP A 75 2.05 19.54 11.82
N LEU A 76 1.88 18.45 11.06
CA LEU A 76 2.96 17.56 10.62
C LEU A 76 3.92 18.23 9.63
N LEU A 77 3.41 19.15 8.80
CA LEU A 77 4.17 19.83 7.76
C LEU A 77 4.90 21.09 8.25
N LYS A 78 4.54 21.61 9.43
CA LYS A 78 5.18 22.80 10.00
C LYS A 78 6.32 22.38 10.93
N ASN A 79 7.54 22.80 10.57
CA ASN A 79 8.76 22.62 11.36
C ASN A 79 9.05 21.15 11.75
N PRO A 80 9.46 20.30 10.78
CA PRO A 80 9.77 18.89 11.04
C PRO A 80 10.84 18.70 12.13
N GLU A 81 11.73 19.67 12.31
CA GLU A 81 12.79 19.66 13.33
C GLU A 81 12.30 19.97 14.76
N SER A 82 11.10 20.54 14.93
CA SER A 82 10.53 20.88 16.24
C SER A 82 9.36 20.00 16.65
N LEU A 83 9.08 18.92 15.92
CA LEU A 83 8.00 17.99 16.26
C LEU A 83 8.37 17.21 17.53
N ALA A 84 7.72 17.56 18.64
CA ALA A 84 7.81 16.80 19.87
C ALA A 84 6.76 15.68 19.85
N PHE A 85 7.21 14.43 19.96
CA PHE A 85 6.32 13.27 20.07
C PHE A 85 6.10 12.91 21.53
N GLU A 86 4.84 12.73 21.91
CA GLU A 86 4.45 12.23 23.22
C GLU A 86 3.68 10.93 23.07
N PHE A 87 3.87 10.00 24.00
CA PHE A 87 3.15 8.73 24.01
C PHE A 87 1.92 8.85 24.91
N GLY A 88 0.73 8.68 24.33
CA GLY A 88 -0.57 8.77 25.01
C GLY A 88 -0.67 8.00 26.32
N PRO A 89 -0.13 6.76 26.44
CA PRO A 89 -0.14 6.03 27.70
C PRO A 89 0.70 6.64 28.82
N GLY A 90 1.72 7.45 28.50
CA GLY A 90 2.53 8.16 29.48
C GLY A 90 1.90 9.47 29.97
N LEU A 91 0.76 9.87 29.40
CA LEU A 91 0.05 11.09 29.76
C LEU A 91 -1.01 10.81 30.83
N PRO A 92 -0.98 11.50 31.99
CA PRO A 92 -2.02 11.39 33.00
C PRO A 92 -3.41 11.69 32.42
N PRO A 93 -4.48 10.99 32.85
CA PRO A 93 -5.83 11.30 32.41
C PRO A 93 -6.17 12.78 32.65
N GLY A 94 -6.55 13.50 31.60
CA GLY A 94 -6.92 14.92 31.68
C GLY A 94 -5.74 15.90 31.66
N SER A 95 -4.49 15.46 31.49
CA SER A 95 -3.38 16.37 31.23
C SER A 95 -3.57 17.09 29.89
N GLN A 96 -3.28 18.39 29.84
CA GLN A 96 -3.23 19.10 28.56
C GLN A 96 -2.01 18.63 27.76
N GLU A 97 -2.26 18.19 26.52
CA GLU A 97 -1.20 17.88 25.55
C GLU A 97 -0.34 19.13 25.36
N LYS A 98 0.99 18.99 25.34
CA LYS A 98 1.86 20.15 25.17
C LYS A 98 1.55 20.83 23.85
N GLN A 99 1.48 22.16 23.84
CA GLN A 99 1.20 22.91 22.62
C GLN A 99 2.28 22.61 21.57
N GLY A 100 1.85 22.12 20.40
CA GLY A 100 2.75 21.71 19.31
C GLY A 100 3.31 20.30 19.43
N SER A 101 2.94 19.53 20.46
CA SER A 101 3.27 18.10 20.53
C SER A 101 2.29 17.25 19.72
N ILE A 102 2.81 16.17 19.14
CA ILE A 102 2.02 15.13 18.47
C ILE A 102 1.91 13.97 19.44
N VAL A 103 0.69 13.69 19.89
CA VAL A 103 0.44 12.55 20.77
C VAL A 103 0.14 11.30 19.93
N VAL A 104 1.00 10.30 20.05
CA VAL A 104 0.81 8.98 19.45
C VAL A 104 0.11 8.08 20.48
N ASP A 105 -1.01 7.49 20.09
CA ASP A 105 -1.77 6.59 20.93
C ASP A 105 -2.14 5.30 20.19
N PHE A 106 -2.61 4.30 20.92
CA PHE A 106 -2.84 2.95 20.43
C PHE A 106 -4.34 2.64 20.42
N PHE A 107 -4.83 2.07 19.30
CA PHE A 107 -6.21 1.64 19.22
C PHE A 107 -6.47 0.48 20.21
N LYS A 108 -7.55 0.56 20.98
CA LYS A 108 -7.98 -0.51 21.90
C LYS A 108 -8.86 -1.54 21.17
N GLY A 109 -8.82 -2.80 21.58
CA GLY A 109 -9.66 -3.88 21.03
C GLY A 109 -8.88 -5.10 20.52
N ARG A 110 -9.58 -6.20 20.21
CA ARG A 110 -9.00 -7.49 19.83
C ARG A 110 -9.17 -7.79 18.33
N ASN A 111 -8.36 -7.15 17.50
CA ASN A 111 -8.36 -7.37 16.05
C ASN A 111 -6.94 -7.53 15.55
N ARG A 112 -6.72 -8.49 14.64
CA ARG A 112 -5.45 -8.62 13.92
C ARG A 112 -5.07 -7.28 13.29
N ARG A 113 -3.87 -6.81 13.64
CA ARG A 113 -3.39 -5.51 13.23
C ARG A 113 -2.61 -5.61 11.92
N GLN A 114 -2.72 -4.57 11.11
CA GLN A 114 -2.04 -4.41 9.84
C GLN A 114 -1.47 -3.00 9.70
N VAL A 115 -0.37 -2.91 8.98
CA VAL A 115 0.19 -1.65 8.49
C VAL A 115 0.44 -1.79 7.00
N LEU A 116 0.07 -0.76 6.25
CA LEU A 116 0.36 -0.62 4.84
C LEU A 116 0.74 0.83 4.58
N GLY A 117 1.97 1.04 4.16
CA GLY A 117 2.44 2.32 3.65
C GLY A 117 2.91 2.16 2.22
N LEU A 118 2.51 3.09 1.36
CA LEU A 118 2.92 3.16 -0.02
C LEU A 118 3.29 4.61 -0.35
N SER A 119 4.52 4.81 -0.79
CA SER A 119 4.98 6.06 -1.36
C SER A 119 5.36 5.81 -2.80
N SER A 120 4.97 6.71 -3.70
CA SER A 120 5.31 6.60 -5.12
C SER A 120 5.56 7.95 -5.73
N VAL A 121 6.54 7.98 -6.64
CA VAL A 121 6.81 9.11 -7.51
C VAL A 121 6.73 8.60 -8.95
N LEU A 122 5.69 9.00 -9.67
CA LEU A 122 5.61 8.78 -11.11
C LEU A 122 6.46 9.85 -11.80
N GLY A 123 7.46 9.42 -12.56
CA GLY A 123 8.29 10.31 -13.35
C GLY A 123 7.71 10.57 -14.74
N PRO A 124 8.56 11.02 -15.68
CA PRO A 124 8.20 11.20 -17.07
C PRO A 124 7.54 9.95 -17.64
N SER A 125 6.29 10.10 -18.05
CA SER A 125 5.47 9.04 -18.61
C SER A 125 4.63 9.62 -19.73
N PHE A 126 4.31 8.85 -20.76
CA PHE A 126 3.50 9.32 -21.87
C PHE A 126 2.68 8.20 -22.49
N TYR A 127 1.63 8.54 -23.22
CA TYR A 127 1.09 7.66 -24.25
C TYR A 127 0.93 8.40 -25.58
N LEU A 128 0.84 7.62 -26.65
CA LEU A 128 0.55 8.06 -28.00
C LEU A 128 -0.47 7.12 -28.64
N GLN A 129 -1.45 7.70 -29.31
CA GLN A 129 -2.41 7.00 -30.14
C GLN A 129 -1.88 6.88 -31.58
N LEU A 130 -1.84 5.65 -32.08
CA LEU A 130 -1.41 5.27 -33.42
C LEU A 130 -2.64 4.82 -34.23
N GLY A 131 -3.03 5.61 -35.22
CA GLY A 131 -4.30 5.42 -35.92
C GLY A 131 -5.50 5.62 -34.99
N ASP A 132 -6.58 4.87 -35.21
CA ASP A 132 -7.83 5.06 -34.47
C ASP A 132 -7.98 4.08 -33.29
N ASN A 133 -7.31 2.92 -33.36
CA ASN A 133 -7.56 1.81 -32.46
C ASN A 133 -6.41 1.50 -31.49
N HIS A 134 -5.18 1.92 -31.80
CA HIS A 134 -3.99 1.48 -31.07
C HIS A 134 -3.43 2.61 -30.23
N ARG A 135 -3.01 2.28 -29.00
CA ARG A 135 -2.31 3.20 -28.12
C ARG A 135 -1.09 2.50 -27.51
N ILE A 136 0.02 3.22 -27.45
CA ILE A 136 1.26 2.78 -26.82
C ILE A 136 1.65 3.77 -25.73
N GLY A 137 2.25 3.30 -24.65
CA GLY A 137 2.68 4.15 -23.55
C GLY A 137 3.97 3.69 -22.89
N LEU A 138 4.62 4.64 -22.23
CA LEU A 138 5.78 4.41 -21.38
C LEU A 138 5.49 4.99 -20.00
N LEU A 139 5.80 4.25 -18.95
CA LEU A 139 5.67 4.66 -17.56
C LEU A 139 7.02 4.54 -16.85
N THR A 140 7.36 5.54 -16.04
CA THR A 140 8.50 5.47 -15.13
C THR A 140 8.03 5.79 -13.72
N ARG A 141 8.35 4.93 -12.74
CA ARG A 141 7.87 5.11 -11.36
C ARG A 141 8.91 4.67 -10.35
N GLY A 142 9.10 5.45 -9.29
CA GLY A 142 9.78 5.03 -8.06
C GLY A 142 8.76 4.72 -6.97
N ARG A 143 9.00 3.68 -6.17
CA ARG A 143 8.12 3.24 -5.08
C ARG A 143 8.90 2.88 -3.84
N ALA A 144 8.30 3.15 -2.69
CA ALA A 144 8.65 2.57 -1.42
C ALA A 144 7.38 2.01 -0.76
N MET A 145 7.45 0.81 -0.21
CA MET A 145 6.32 0.15 0.42
C MET A 145 6.74 -0.45 1.75
N ILE A 146 5.89 -0.30 2.75
CA ILE A 146 5.92 -1.05 4.00
C ILE A 146 4.61 -1.84 4.10
N SER A 147 4.69 -3.11 4.46
CA SER A 147 3.52 -3.92 4.76
C SER A 147 3.79 -4.81 5.96
N GLY A 148 2.90 -4.78 6.94
CA GLY A 148 2.87 -5.69 8.07
C GLY A 148 1.48 -6.31 8.18
N ARG A 149 1.42 -7.63 8.38
CA ARG A 149 0.17 -8.37 8.61
C ARG A 149 0.36 -9.38 9.73
N GLY A 150 -0.71 -9.61 10.47
CA GLY A 150 -0.71 -10.56 11.59
C GLY A 150 0.02 -10.01 12.81
N ILE A 151 0.14 -8.68 12.93
CA ILE A 151 0.63 -8.08 14.18
C ILE A 151 -0.46 -8.37 15.23
N VAL A 152 -0.11 -9.16 16.24
CA VAL A 152 -1.08 -9.76 17.15
C VAL A 152 -1.46 -8.82 18.29
N ASP A 153 -2.69 -8.99 18.77
CA ASP A 153 -3.27 -8.20 19.87
C ASP A 153 -2.44 -8.19 21.17
N PRO A 154 -1.76 -9.28 21.60
CA PRO A 154 -0.95 -9.23 22.81
C PRO A 154 0.21 -8.23 22.79
N PHE A 155 0.60 -7.73 21.60
CA PHE A 155 1.57 -6.65 21.48
C PHE A 155 0.93 -5.25 21.49
N ASN A 156 -0.41 -5.14 21.62
CA ASN A 156 -1.05 -3.86 21.89
C ASN A 156 -0.46 -3.27 23.18
N TYR A 157 -0.11 -1.98 23.14
CA TYR A 157 0.53 -1.33 24.28
C TYR A 157 -0.23 -1.55 25.59
N TYR A 158 -1.55 -1.30 25.62
CA TYR A 158 -2.34 -1.38 26.85
C TYR A 158 -2.49 -2.82 27.34
N ASP A 159 -2.66 -3.78 26.42
CA ASP A 159 -2.80 -5.20 26.78
C ASP A 159 -1.46 -5.80 27.24
N TYR A 160 -0.35 -5.40 26.63
CA TYR A 160 0.99 -5.85 27.03
C TYR A 160 1.43 -5.23 28.35
N ASP A 161 1.22 -3.92 28.52
CA ASP A 161 1.63 -3.18 29.71
C ASP A 161 0.90 -3.68 30.96
N SER A 162 -0.43 -3.84 30.88
CA SER A 162 -1.25 -4.34 31.97
C SER A 162 -1.10 -5.83 32.28
N ARG A 163 -0.41 -6.59 31.41
CA ARG A 163 -0.23 -8.03 31.58
C ARG A 163 0.65 -8.36 32.81
N PRO A 164 0.20 -9.24 33.72
CA PRO A 164 1.01 -9.71 34.83
C PRO A 164 2.28 -10.44 34.37
N PHE A 165 3.30 -10.46 35.23
CA PHE A 165 4.46 -11.33 35.00
C PHE A 165 4.03 -12.80 35.00
N TYR A 166 4.68 -13.60 34.16
CA TYR A 166 4.45 -15.04 33.97
C TYR A 166 3.08 -15.42 33.39
N ASP A 167 2.25 -14.44 33.03
CA ASP A 167 1.02 -14.70 32.27
C ASP A 167 1.38 -14.87 30.79
N SER A 168 1.27 -16.10 30.29
CA SER A 168 1.64 -16.46 28.92
C SER A 168 0.61 -16.02 27.88
N PHE A 169 1.07 -15.70 26.68
CA PHE A 169 0.24 -15.40 25.53
C PHE A 169 0.81 -15.95 24.24
N ALA A 170 -0.09 -16.35 23.35
CA ALA A 170 0.26 -16.83 22.03
C ALA A 170 0.61 -15.66 21.10
N VAL A 171 1.68 -15.84 20.34
CA VAL A 171 2.06 -15.02 19.20
C VAL A 171 1.76 -15.81 17.93
N ASP A 172 0.72 -15.39 17.21
CA ASP A 172 0.37 -15.93 15.90
C ASP A 172 1.44 -15.63 14.84
N PRO A 173 1.42 -16.35 13.70
CA PRO A 173 2.24 -16.03 12.54
C PRO A 173 2.05 -14.58 12.08
N PHE A 174 3.18 -13.91 11.88
CA PHE A 174 3.21 -12.53 11.42
C PHE A 174 4.25 -12.35 10.32
N ARG A 175 4.06 -11.33 9.49
CA ARG A 175 5.05 -10.94 8.49
C ARG A 175 5.07 -9.44 8.31
N GLY A 176 6.27 -8.91 8.17
CA GLY A 176 6.55 -7.52 7.82
C GLY A 176 7.53 -7.48 6.66
N ALA A 177 7.36 -6.52 5.77
CA ALA A 177 8.31 -6.26 4.70
C ALA A 177 8.38 -4.76 4.40
N VAL A 178 9.58 -4.30 4.07
CA VAL A 178 9.85 -3.00 3.46
C VAL A 178 10.57 -3.24 2.14
N ALA A 179 10.23 -2.47 1.11
CA ALA A 179 10.96 -2.49 -0.13
C ALA A 179 10.92 -1.12 -0.83
N GLY A 180 12.02 -0.75 -1.47
CA GLY A 180 12.16 0.39 -2.36
C GLY A 180 12.63 -0.07 -3.74
N TRP A 181 11.91 0.32 -4.79
CA TRP A 181 12.22 -0.08 -6.17
C TRP A 181 11.77 0.95 -7.19
N THR A 182 12.31 0.88 -8.40
CA THR A 182 11.84 1.61 -9.58
C THR A 182 11.23 0.65 -10.60
N GLU A 183 10.37 1.20 -11.45
CA GLU A 183 9.61 0.50 -12.47
C GLU A 183 9.75 1.27 -13.79
N VAL A 184 10.06 0.55 -14.87
CA VAL A 184 9.90 1.03 -16.23
C VAL A 184 8.86 0.15 -16.91
N GLY A 185 7.74 0.74 -17.29
CA GLY A 185 6.60 0.05 -17.87
C GLY A 185 6.39 0.42 -19.33
N ILE A 186 6.16 -0.56 -20.19
CA ILE A 186 5.63 -0.36 -21.54
C ILE A 186 4.18 -0.80 -21.53
N ASN A 187 3.30 0.08 -22.00
CA ASN A 187 1.88 -0.18 -22.10
C ASN A 187 1.46 -0.25 -23.58
N TYR A 188 0.52 -1.14 -23.87
CA TYR A 188 -0.19 -1.18 -25.13
C TYR A 188 -1.67 -1.41 -24.88
N ALA A 189 -2.52 -0.66 -25.56
CA ALA A 189 -3.95 -0.84 -25.54
C ALA A 189 -4.55 -0.81 -26.95
N TYR A 190 -5.59 -1.61 -27.13
CA TYR A 190 -6.38 -1.69 -28.35
C TYR A 190 -7.84 -1.42 -28.02
N GLN A 191 -8.49 -0.59 -28.82
CA GLN A 191 -9.90 -0.25 -28.73
C GLN A 191 -10.63 -0.62 -30.02
N ALA A 192 -11.84 -1.14 -29.91
CA ALA A 192 -12.71 -1.47 -31.04
C ALA A 192 -14.14 -1.01 -30.76
N GLU A 193 -14.84 -0.62 -31.82
CA GLU A 193 -16.27 -0.35 -31.75
C GLU A 193 -17.08 -1.65 -31.67
N VAL A 194 -18.18 -1.60 -30.93
CA VAL A 194 -19.18 -2.66 -30.82
C VAL A 194 -20.56 -2.03 -30.98
N ALA A 195 -21.59 -2.85 -31.18
CA ALA A 195 -22.95 -2.37 -31.51
C ALA A 195 -23.49 -1.26 -30.59
N GLU A 196 -23.15 -1.29 -29.30
CA GLU A 196 -23.66 -0.36 -28.29
C GLU A 196 -22.56 0.52 -27.65
N GLY A 197 -21.36 0.56 -28.22
CA GLY A 197 -20.28 1.43 -27.72
C GLY A 197 -18.88 1.00 -28.12
N THR A 198 -17.93 1.00 -27.19
CA THR A 198 -16.55 0.55 -27.44
C THR A 198 -16.05 -0.43 -26.40
N ILE A 199 -15.24 -1.38 -26.84
CA ILE A 199 -14.46 -2.24 -25.96
C ILE A 199 -12.98 -1.87 -26.09
N ALA A 200 -12.24 -2.02 -25.01
CA ALA A 200 -10.79 -1.90 -25.04
C ALA A 200 -10.12 -2.92 -24.12
N VAL A 201 -8.96 -3.39 -24.59
CA VAL A 201 -8.06 -4.27 -23.85
C VAL A 201 -6.70 -3.62 -23.77
N GLY A 202 -6.01 -3.82 -22.66
CA GLY A 202 -4.70 -3.21 -22.42
C GLY A 202 -3.82 -4.11 -21.59
N VAL A 203 -2.51 -4.01 -21.85
CA VAL A 203 -1.47 -4.71 -21.12
C VAL A 203 -0.34 -3.74 -20.79
N THR A 204 0.19 -3.82 -19.58
CA THR A 204 1.43 -3.13 -19.21
C THR A 204 2.46 -4.15 -18.76
N LEU A 205 3.65 -4.15 -19.34
CA LEU A 205 4.78 -4.96 -18.91
C LEU A 205 5.80 -4.08 -18.22
N LYS A 206 6.23 -4.46 -17.01
CA LYS A 206 7.11 -3.66 -16.15
C LYS A 206 8.40 -4.40 -15.85
N ALA A 207 9.53 -3.74 -16.09
CA ALA A 207 10.81 -4.13 -15.52
C ALA A 207 10.99 -3.43 -14.18
N LEU A 208 11.33 -4.20 -13.14
CA LEU A 208 11.49 -3.71 -11.77
C LEU A 208 12.97 -3.72 -11.38
N GLN A 209 13.45 -2.65 -10.77
CA GLN A 209 14.80 -2.54 -10.21
C GLN A 209 14.72 -2.27 -8.71
N ALA A 210 15.20 -3.22 -7.91
CA ALA A 210 15.14 -3.14 -6.45
C ALA A 210 16.40 -2.48 -5.89
N TYR A 211 16.23 -1.60 -4.90
CA TYR A 211 17.33 -0.90 -4.22
C TYR A 211 17.47 -1.35 -2.76
N GLU A 212 16.44 -1.13 -1.95
CA GLU A 212 16.47 -1.51 -0.54
C GLU A 212 15.31 -2.44 -0.22
N GLY A 213 15.52 -3.39 0.67
CA GLY A 213 14.46 -4.29 1.08
C GLY A 213 14.80 -5.03 2.36
N SER A 214 13.78 -5.26 3.17
CA SER A 214 13.86 -6.12 4.33
C SER A 214 12.56 -6.87 4.53
N TYR A 215 12.63 -8.02 5.18
CA TYR A 215 11.45 -8.66 5.73
C TYR A 215 11.75 -9.31 7.06
N LEU A 216 10.68 -9.51 7.82
CA LEU A 216 10.63 -10.36 9.00
C LEU A 216 9.40 -11.24 8.87
N ARG A 217 9.54 -12.53 9.15
CA ARG A 217 8.47 -13.51 9.04
C ARG A 217 8.59 -14.54 10.14
N ASN A 218 7.50 -14.74 10.85
CA ASN A 218 7.24 -15.88 11.70
C ASN A 218 6.10 -16.70 11.07
N ALA A 219 6.30 -18.01 10.93
CA ALA A 219 5.32 -18.91 10.32
C ALA A 219 4.60 -19.80 11.35
N SER A 220 5.01 -19.75 12.61
CA SER A 220 4.59 -20.68 13.66
C SER A 220 3.94 -19.93 14.82
N ILE A 221 3.08 -20.61 15.58
CA ILE A 221 2.59 -20.07 16.85
C ILE A 221 3.65 -20.34 17.92
N PHE A 222 3.98 -19.35 18.74
CA PHE A 222 4.84 -19.51 19.92
C PHE A 222 4.25 -18.78 21.12
N GLN A 223 4.67 -19.12 22.33
CA GLN A 223 4.21 -18.50 23.57
C GLN A 223 5.26 -17.52 24.08
N LEU A 224 4.83 -16.36 24.54
CA LEU A 224 5.66 -15.41 25.28
C LEU A 224 5.02 -15.08 26.62
N GLN A 225 5.84 -14.67 27.57
CA GLN A 225 5.41 -14.11 28.85
C GLN A 225 6.36 -12.99 29.26
N LYS A 226 5.82 -12.00 29.98
CA LYS A 226 6.65 -11.00 30.66
C LYS A 226 7.32 -11.65 31.86
N VAL A 227 8.62 -11.41 32.05
CA VAL A 227 9.32 -11.78 33.29
C VAL A 227 9.96 -10.52 33.90
N PRO A 228 10.28 -10.51 35.20
CA PRO A 228 10.93 -9.36 35.84
C PRO A 228 12.24 -8.95 35.17
N ASN A 229 12.70 -7.71 35.43
CA ASN A 229 13.95 -7.13 34.90
C ASN A 229 13.93 -6.95 33.37
N ASP A 230 12.85 -6.38 32.83
CA ASP A 230 12.72 -6.03 31.41
C ASP A 230 13.01 -7.18 30.44
N SER A 231 12.65 -8.39 30.87
CA SER A 231 12.96 -9.62 30.16
C SER A 231 11.66 -10.32 29.69
N VAL A 232 11.79 -11.16 28.68
CA VAL A 232 10.71 -12.00 28.16
C VAL A 232 11.14 -13.45 28.20
N GLY A 233 10.23 -14.31 28.68
CA GLY A 233 10.39 -15.76 28.61
C GLY A 233 9.40 -16.33 27.58
N GLY A 234 9.61 -17.56 27.14
CA GLY A 234 8.71 -18.13 26.15
C GLY A 234 9.06 -19.51 25.64
N SER A 235 8.17 -20.06 24.83
CA SER A 235 8.47 -21.28 24.09
C SER A 235 9.52 -21.02 23.01
N PRO A 236 10.16 -22.08 22.49
CA PRO A 236 10.92 -21.98 21.26
C PRO A 236 10.16 -21.25 20.14
N PHE A 237 10.89 -20.50 19.31
CA PHE A 237 10.36 -19.78 18.17
C PHE A 237 11.22 -20.01 16.91
N ASP A 238 10.61 -19.84 15.74
CA ASP A 238 11.25 -19.89 14.43
C ASP A 238 10.87 -18.63 13.64
N PHE A 239 11.82 -17.71 13.49
CA PHE A 239 11.64 -16.53 12.65
C PHE A 239 12.74 -16.41 11.61
N SER A 240 12.34 -15.95 10.43
CA SER A 240 13.25 -15.59 9.34
C SER A 240 13.22 -14.08 9.15
N PHE A 241 14.39 -13.47 8.96
CA PHE A 241 14.49 -12.08 8.54
C PHE A 241 15.56 -11.93 7.48
N ALA A 242 15.37 -10.98 6.58
CA ALA A 242 16.36 -10.64 5.57
C ALA A 242 16.42 -9.13 5.39
N TYR A 243 17.55 -8.65 4.91
CA TYR A 243 17.75 -7.24 4.61
C TYR A 243 18.87 -7.03 3.59
N THR A 244 18.81 -5.90 2.89
CA THR A 244 19.87 -5.41 2.03
C THR A 244 21.01 -4.78 2.83
N THR A 245 22.25 -4.98 2.39
CA THR A 245 23.46 -4.61 3.14
C THR A 245 24.18 -3.37 2.61
N SER A 246 23.77 -2.85 1.45
CA SER A 246 24.45 -1.75 0.75
C SER A 246 24.61 -0.47 1.57
N ASN A 247 23.65 -0.17 2.44
CA ASN A 247 23.58 1.09 3.18
C ASN A 247 23.62 0.91 4.70
N LEU A 248 24.25 -0.18 5.18
CA LEU A 248 24.34 -0.46 6.62
C LEU A 248 25.60 0.06 7.30
N GLN A 249 26.65 0.34 6.52
CA GLN A 249 27.90 0.88 7.05
C GLN A 249 27.74 2.39 7.18
N GLY A 250 28.15 2.96 8.32
CA GLY A 250 28.02 4.39 8.61
C GLY A 250 28.76 5.24 7.57
N GLY A 251 28.01 5.77 6.60
CA GLY A 251 28.48 6.55 5.47
C GLY A 251 27.27 7.13 4.71
N ASP A 252 27.54 7.89 3.66
CA ASP A 252 26.49 8.50 2.86
C ASP A 252 25.66 7.45 2.12
N TYR A 253 24.35 7.66 2.05
CA TYR A 253 23.46 6.78 1.31
C TYR A 253 23.87 6.66 -0.16
N GLN A 254 24.03 5.43 -0.64
CA GLN A 254 24.30 5.09 -2.02
C GLN A 254 23.11 4.34 -2.63
N LEU A 255 22.58 4.85 -3.73
CA LEU A 255 21.52 4.18 -4.46
C LEU A 255 22.11 2.98 -5.24
N GLU A 256 22.13 1.80 -4.62
CA GLU A 256 22.68 0.59 -5.22
C GLU A 256 21.58 -0.39 -5.66
N ARG A 257 21.79 -1.05 -6.80
CA ARG A 257 20.88 -2.08 -7.29
C ARG A 257 21.13 -3.41 -6.57
N ASN A 258 20.23 -3.77 -5.68
CA ASN A 258 20.27 -5.04 -4.93
C ASN A 258 19.42 -6.15 -5.51
N GLY A 259 18.62 -5.83 -6.54
CA GLY A 259 17.73 -6.81 -7.13
C GLY A 259 17.04 -6.38 -8.41
N GLY A 260 16.02 -7.16 -8.77
CA GLY A 260 15.16 -6.86 -9.88
C GLY A 260 14.00 -7.85 -10.01
N GLY A 261 13.10 -7.55 -10.93
CA GLY A 261 11.88 -8.30 -11.10
C GLY A 261 11.15 -7.91 -12.36
N ILE A 262 10.01 -8.57 -12.58
CA ILE A 262 9.06 -8.22 -13.63
C ILE A 262 7.66 -8.19 -13.02
N ALA A 263 6.81 -7.33 -13.58
CA ALA A 263 5.39 -7.31 -13.30
C ALA A 263 4.58 -7.07 -14.57
N ALA A 264 3.32 -7.46 -14.55
CA ALA A 264 2.38 -7.23 -15.62
C ALA A 264 1.04 -6.73 -15.06
N ASP A 265 0.38 -5.89 -15.86
CA ASP A 265 -0.99 -5.46 -15.64
C ASP A 265 -1.85 -5.86 -16.84
N LEU A 266 -3.10 -6.19 -16.58
CA LEU A 266 -4.11 -6.47 -17.60
C LEU A 266 -5.35 -5.62 -17.34
N GLY A 267 -5.93 -5.09 -18.40
CA GLY A 267 -7.06 -4.17 -18.33
C GLY A 267 -8.09 -4.44 -19.40
N PHE A 268 -9.35 -4.35 -19.03
CA PHE A 268 -10.50 -4.32 -19.93
C PHE A 268 -11.39 -3.13 -19.60
N VAL A 269 -11.95 -2.50 -20.63
CA VAL A 269 -12.92 -1.41 -20.53
C VAL A 269 -14.04 -1.62 -21.52
N TYR A 270 -15.27 -1.36 -21.09
CA TYR A 270 -16.42 -1.19 -21.96
C TYR A 270 -17.05 0.18 -21.70
N THR A 271 -17.33 0.93 -22.76
CA THR A 271 -18.08 2.19 -22.69
C THR A 271 -19.30 2.11 -23.58
N THR A 272 -20.44 2.65 -23.15
CA THR A 272 -21.62 2.78 -24.02
C THR A 272 -21.53 4.06 -24.86
N TYR A 273 -22.21 4.10 -26.01
CA TYR A 273 -22.42 5.39 -26.69
C TYR A 273 -23.22 6.34 -25.80
N SER A 274 -22.93 7.64 -25.92
CA SER A 274 -23.65 8.68 -25.19
C SER A 274 -24.87 9.15 -25.99
N GLN A 275 -26.02 9.25 -25.32
CA GLN A 275 -27.23 9.85 -25.91
C GLN A 275 -27.25 11.38 -25.86
N ASN A 276 -26.37 12.01 -25.06
CA ASN A 276 -26.37 13.46 -24.79
C ASN A 276 -25.06 14.17 -25.22
N ASN A 277 -24.42 13.72 -26.31
CA ASN A 277 -23.13 14.27 -26.80
C ASN A 277 -21.95 14.28 -25.79
N GLY A 278 -22.02 13.47 -24.73
CA GLY A 278 -20.88 13.15 -23.86
C GLY A 278 -19.97 12.08 -24.45
N PRO A 279 -18.84 11.75 -23.79
CA PRO A 279 -17.93 10.69 -24.25
C PRO A 279 -18.56 9.30 -24.17
N TYR A 280 -19.41 9.05 -23.17
CA TYR A 280 -20.17 7.82 -22.95
C TYR A 280 -21.24 8.06 -21.88
N ASP A 281 -22.29 7.22 -21.83
CA ASP A 281 -23.26 7.24 -20.71
C ASP A 281 -22.77 6.36 -19.54
N TRP A 282 -22.22 5.18 -19.84
CA TRP A 282 -21.66 4.26 -18.86
C TRP A 282 -20.26 3.79 -19.23
N LYS A 283 -19.42 3.59 -18.21
CA LYS A 283 -18.08 3.00 -18.33
C LYS A 283 -17.90 1.92 -17.28
N PHE A 284 -17.55 0.73 -17.74
CA PHE A 284 -17.26 -0.44 -16.92
C PHE A 284 -15.81 -0.84 -17.13
N GLY A 285 -15.09 -1.12 -16.05
CA GLY A 285 -13.67 -1.46 -16.11
C GLY A 285 -13.35 -2.63 -15.19
N ILE A 286 -12.56 -3.58 -15.69
CA ILE A 286 -11.97 -4.66 -14.89
C ILE A 286 -10.48 -4.64 -15.14
N SER A 287 -9.68 -4.76 -14.09
CA SER A 287 -8.23 -4.78 -14.22
C SER A 287 -7.60 -5.65 -13.15
N LEU A 288 -6.40 -6.11 -13.47
CA LEU A 288 -5.55 -6.90 -12.60
C LEU A 288 -4.16 -6.27 -12.69
N ILE A 289 -3.72 -5.66 -11.60
CA ILE A 289 -2.55 -4.77 -11.57
C ILE A 289 -1.45 -5.32 -10.66
N ASP A 290 -0.21 -4.99 -11.00
CA ASP A 290 1.00 -5.32 -10.25
C ASP A 290 1.17 -6.84 -10.00
N ILE A 291 0.76 -7.71 -10.95
CA ILE A 291 1.11 -9.14 -10.86
C ILE A 291 2.58 -9.27 -11.20
N GLY A 292 3.38 -9.62 -10.20
CA GLY A 292 4.80 -9.83 -10.44
C GLY A 292 5.55 -10.31 -9.22
N ARG A 293 6.87 -10.29 -9.37
CA ARG A 293 7.80 -10.64 -8.30
C ARG A 293 9.03 -9.76 -8.37
N LEU A 294 9.42 -9.24 -7.22
CA LEU A 294 10.70 -8.57 -6.99
C LEU A 294 11.64 -9.52 -6.23
N ASN A 295 12.90 -9.60 -6.63
CA ASN A 295 13.90 -10.43 -5.97
C ASN A 295 15.15 -9.62 -5.63
N PHE A 296 15.59 -9.72 -4.37
CA PHE A 296 16.88 -9.21 -3.90
C PHE A 296 17.90 -10.34 -4.00
N ARG A 297 18.91 -10.19 -4.86
CA ARG A 297 19.91 -11.24 -5.16
C ARG A 297 21.35 -10.77 -4.95
N ARG A 298 21.55 -9.48 -4.67
CA ARG A 298 22.85 -8.85 -4.45
C ARG A 298 22.78 -8.09 -3.15
N ASN A 299 23.89 -8.04 -2.43
CA ASN A 299 24.04 -7.31 -1.16
C ASN A 299 22.83 -7.53 -0.26
N ALA A 300 22.43 -8.79 -0.08
CA ALA A 300 21.27 -9.17 0.71
C ALA A 300 21.60 -10.43 1.49
N VAL A 301 21.18 -10.46 2.74
CA VAL A 301 21.38 -11.60 3.64
C VAL A 301 20.04 -12.03 4.20
N GLU A 302 19.88 -13.35 4.37
CA GLU A 302 18.75 -13.95 5.07
C GLU A 302 19.28 -14.71 6.29
N HIS A 303 18.60 -14.54 7.41
CA HIS A 303 18.89 -15.20 8.67
C HIS A 303 17.64 -15.94 9.14
N VAL A 304 17.85 -17.15 9.63
CA VAL A 304 16.81 -17.97 10.25
C VAL A 304 17.22 -18.20 11.69
N VAL A 305 16.38 -17.79 12.63
CA VAL A 305 16.60 -17.94 14.07
C VAL A 305 15.64 -19.00 14.57
N ARG A 306 16.22 -20.07 15.11
CA ARG A 306 15.51 -21.18 15.74
C ARG A 306 16.07 -21.38 17.13
N THR A 307 15.20 -21.29 18.13
CA THR A 307 15.53 -21.72 19.48
C THR A 307 15.09 -23.17 19.64
N ASN A 308 15.87 -23.98 20.36
CA ASN A 308 15.55 -25.39 20.63
C ASN A 308 15.03 -25.59 22.07
N GLU A 309 15.33 -24.64 22.95
CA GLU A 309 14.92 -24.63 24.34
C GLU A 309 14.06 -23.39 24.62
N PRO A 310 13.16 -23.46 25.61
CA PRO A 310 12.44 -22.29 26.11
C PRO A 310 13.41 -21.18 26.57
N LEU A 311 12.99 -19.92 26.40
CA LEU A 311 13.67 -18.73 26.92
C LEU A 311 13.21 -18.38 28.33
#